data_AF-A0A1H6MR83-F1
#
_entry.id   AF-A0A1H6MR83-F1
#
_cell.length_a   1.000
_cell.length_b   1.000
_cell.length_c   1.000
_cell.angle_alpha   90.00
_cell.angle_beta   90.00
_cell.angle_gamma   90.00
#
_symmetry.space_group_name_H-M   'P 1'
#
loop_
_entity.id
_entity.type
_entity.pdbx_description
1 polymer ?
#
loop_
_entity_poly.entity_id
_entity_poly.type
_entity_poly.pdbx_seq_one_letter_code
_entity_poly.pdbx_strand_id
1 'polypeptide(L)'
;FLITGTTSCQGQTTELLTEEQQLRKEMDEWMKPYRREKAADFEQWVNRMEELEIFALEHPIYKHMNSFYQKHHEQYLHLRKADLARYKPAPKLLPGYEWISDFDSAYNDADLGMKQEFEVLQTVANFRVLRVTDTWFGTTALGGFIINYLVTQQGMKHEEVIRQFTYGVLPFANLIEGNEWQITFINRMYALRFNWNIENNKCTDLKLWVYTGGQQPAGWLNNSFPMANTDAQRLEGELNRFRWTLYDDLPDGAIADNTQWTESMQSKLMEFYDSHRKEYSRIRNEELAQYPQIDEVYAKVFHKNVPALKEDFLTMVDKKDNHFQLSLSDVPYEIDGARILFHFYYLCMKYSGHVVYNNMAPWVGGRDVHAKKMTKDVWEIQAFYQHYTLRFRWNVATDEISDINIRTSDADTPPEKTYDIMVKPAPLKH
;
A
#
# COMPACT_ATOMS: atom_id res chain seq x y z
N PHE A 1 52.37 16.96 -17.12
CA PHE A 1 51.39 17.96 -17.58
C PHE A 1 50.48 17.26 -18.60
N LEU A 2 49.53 16.41 -18.19
CA LEU A 2 48.19 16.73 -17.67
C LEU A 2 47.41 17.68 -18.58
N ILE A 3 46.55 17.14 -19.46
CA ILE A 3 45.13 17.52 -19.61
C ILE A 3 44.37 16.26 -20.05
N THR A 4 43.64 15.66 -19.10
CA THR A 4 42.72 14.54 -19.30
C THR A 4 41.29 15.06 -19.43
N GLY A 5 40.62 14.58 -20.49
CA GLY A 5 39.20 14.27 -20.61
C GLY A 5 38.19 15.02 -19.74
N THR A 6 37.48 15.96 -20.35
CA THR A 6 36.12 16.36 -19.97
C THR A 6 35.18 15.18 -20.16
N THR A 7 35.00 14.36 -19.13
CA THR A 7 33.83 13.47 -19.02
C THR A 7 32.61 14.32 -18.75
N SER A 8 31.76 14.41 -19.77
CA SER A 8 30.40 14.91 -19.74
C SER A 8 29.63 14.39 -18.52
N CYS A 9 29.45 15.25 -17.51
CA CYS A 9 28.32 15.16 -16.59
C CYS A 9 27.04 15.41 -17.40
N GLN A 10 26.50 14.35 -18.02
CA GLN A 10 25.16 14.39 -18.59
C GLN A 10 24.18 14.32 -17.43
N GLY A 11 23.41 15.40 -17.31
CA GLY A 11 22.61 15.69 -16.14
C GLY A 11 21.50 14.67 -15.91
N GLN A 12 21.40 14.23 -14.67
CA GLN A 12 20.08 14.04 -14.09
C GLN A 12 19.46 15.44 -14.03
N THR A 13 18.39 15.64 -14.79
CA THR A 13 17.51 16.78 -14.59
C THR A 13 17.03 16.73 -13.15
N THR A 14 17.55 17.63 -12.31
CA THR A 14 16.94 17.98 -11.02
C THR A 14 15.62 18.66 -11.33
N GLU A 15 14.61 17.89 -11.71
CA GLU A 15 13.24 18.33 -11.53
C GLU A 15 13.04 18.54 -10.03
N LEU A 16 12.60 19.74 -9.67
CA LEU A 16 12.25 20.06 -8.30
C LEU A 16 11.14 19.10 -7.86
N LEU A 17 11.41 18.30 -6.83
CA LEU A 17 10.40 17.47 -6.20
C LEU A 17 9.19 18.34 -5.84
N THR A 18 7.98 17.80 -6.01
CA THR A 18 6.78 18.42 -5.46
C THR A 18 6.91 18.55 -3.94
N GLU A 19 6.15 19.47 -3.34
CA GLU A 19 6.17 19.66 -1.89
C GLU A 19 5.86 18.37 -1.11
N GLU A 20 4.94 17.54 -1.61
CA GLU A 20 4.62 16.24 -1.02
C GLU A 20 5.81 15.27 -1.11
N GLN A 21 6.43 15.16 -2.29
CA GLN A 21 7.62 14.31 -2.49
C GLN A 21 8.78 14.76 -1.61
N GLN A 22 8.99 16.06 -1.47
CA GLN A 22 10.02 16.62 -0.61
C GLN A 22 9.76 16.29 0.87
N LEU A 23 8.52 16.44 1.35
CA LEU A 23 8.18 16.08 2.73
C LEU A 23 8.32 14.58 2.98
N ARG A 24 7.89 13.71 2.05
CA ARG A 24 8.08 12.25 2.17
C ARG A 24 9.56 11.87 2.21
N LYS A 25 10.39 12.51 1.38
CA LYS A 25 11.85 12.34 1.42
C LYS A 25 12.44 12.77 2.76
N GLU A 26 11.99 13.89 3.32
CA GLU A 26 12.41 14.32 4.66
C GLU A 26 11.98 13.34 5.76
N MET A 27 10.77 12.77 5.68
CA MET A 27 10.34 11.70 6.59
C MET A 27 11.25 10.47 6.47
N ASP A 28 11.61 10.07 5.25
CA ASP A 28 12.48 8.93 5.02
C ASP A 28 13.89 9.17 5.55
N GLU A 29 14.47 10.35 5.33
CA GLU A 29 15.76 10.69 5.95
C GLU A 29 15.67 10.77 7.48
N TRP A 30 14.56 11.29 8.02
CA TRP A 30 14.31 11.34 9.46
C TRP A 30 14.26 9.96 10.10
N MET A 31 13.66 8.99 9.39
CA MET A 31 13.53 7.61 9.84
C MET A 31 14.74 6.73 9.49
N LYS A 32 15.73 7.24 8.75
CA LYS A 32 16.91 6.48 8.33
C LYS A 32 17.64 5.79 9.48
N PRO A 33 17.85 6.43 10.66
CA PRO A 33 18.48 5.77 11.79
C PRO A 33 17.77 4.50 12.23
N TYR A 34 16.43 4.46 12.13
CA TYR A 34 15.61 3.33 12.54
C TYR A 34 15.54 2.21 11.50
N ARG A 35 16.00 2.46 10.27
CA ARG A 35 16.15 1.42 9.24
C ARG A 35 17.51 0.73 9.29
N ARG A 36 18.52 1.40 9.85
CA ARG A 36 19.91 0.93 9.86
C ARG A 36 20.43 0.82 11.29
N GLU A 37 20.93 1.90 11.87
CA GLU A 37 21.68 1.88 13.13
C GLU A 37 20.85 1.45 14.35
N LYS A 38 19.55 1.73 14.35
CA LYS A 38 18.59 1.43 15.42
C LYS A 38 17.50 0.45 14.98
N ALA A 39 17.80 -0.40 13.98
CA ALA A 39 16.82 -1.33 13.40
C ALA A 39 16.18 -2.26 14.46
N ALA A 40 16.97 -2.78 15.40
CA ALA A 40 16.46 -3.66 16.46
C ALA A 40 15.48 -2.93 17.41
N ASP A 41 15.79 -1.70 17.83
CA ASP A 41 14.90 -0.88 18.67
C ASP A 41 13.60 -0.55 17.91
N PHE A 42 13.71 -0.28 16.61
CA PHE A 42 12.58 -0.01 15.74
C PHE A 42 11.67 -1.23 15.59
N GLU A 43 12.25 -2.40 15.37
CA GLU A 43 11.52 -3.66 15.27
C GLU A 43 10.77 -3.99 16.57
N GLN A 44 11.41 -3.84 17.73
CA GLN A 44 10.74 -4.03 19.02
C GLN A 44 9.55 -3.07 19.20
N TRP A 45 9.70 -1.82 18.79
CA TRP A 45 8.60 -0.86 18.84
C TRP A 45 7.48 -1.17 17.84
N VAL A 46 7.82 -1.57 16.61
CA VAL A 46 6.84 -1.97 15.60
C VAL A 46 6.05 -3.17 16.10
N ASN A 47 6.68 -4.19 16.68
CA ASN A 47 5.96 -5.36 17.22
C ASN A 47 4.93 -4.93 18.28
N ARG A 48 5.29 -4.06 19.22
CA ARG A 48 4.33 -3.53 20.23
C ARG A 48 3.21 -2.70 19.62
N MET A 49 3.53 -1.94 18.58
CA MET A 49 2.54 -1.16 17.83
C MET A 49 1.57 -2.08 17.07
N GLU A 50 2.08 -3.15 16.48
CA GLU A 50 1.28 -4.18 15.79
C GLU A 50 0.47 -5.05 16.75
N GLU A 51 0.91 -5.18 18.01
CA GLU A 51 0.13 -5.68 19.14
C GLU A 51 -0.87 -4.65 19.69
N LEU A 52 -0.93 -3.45 19.10
CA LEU A 52 -1.90 -2.39 19.36
C LEU A 52 -1.87 -1.91 20.82
N GLU A 53 -0.70 -2.02 21.44
CA GLU A 53 -0.48 -1.56 22.81
C GLU A 53 -0.47 -0.03 22.87
N ILE A 54 -1.32 0.56 23.73
CA ILE A 54 -1.32 2.03 23.97
C ILE A 54 0.09 2.53 24.34
N PHE A 55 0.88 1.73 25.06
CA PHE A 55 2.24 2.07 25.46
C PHE A 55 3.20 2.30 24.27
N ALA A 56 2.86 1.84 23.06
CA ALA A 56 3.61 2.18 21.85
C ALA A 56 3.64 3.71 21.60
N LEU A 57 2.62 4.44 22.07
CA LEU A 57 2.52 5.91 22.00
C LEU A 57 3.36 6.63 23.07
N GLU A 58 3.84 5.92 24.08
CA GLU A 58 4.76 6.48 25.09
C GLU A 58 6.22 6.30 24.69
N HIS A 59 6.48 5.43 23.72
CA HIS A 59 7.81 5.03 23.28
C HIS A 59 8.60 6.20 22.68
N PRO A 60 9.92 6.30 22.92
CA PRO A 60 10.77 7.36 22.36
C PRO A 60 10.70 7.48 20.83
N ILE A 61 10.51 6.37 20.12
CA ILE A 61 10.40 6.35 18.65
C ILE A 61 9.15 7.11 18.19
N TYR A 62 7.99 6.81 18.78
CA TYR A 62 6.77 7.57 18.48
C TYR A 62 6.92 9.05 18.84
N LYS A 63 7.49 9.37 20.02
CA LYS A 63 7.74 10.78 20.41
C LYS A 63 8.62 11.52 19.39
N HIS A 64 9.60 10.82 18.83
CA HIS A 64 10.46 11.36 17.78
C HIS A 64 9.71 11.59 16.46
N MET A 65 8.84 10.66 16.04
CA MET A 65 7.96 10.83 14.88
C MET A 65 6.96 11.98 15.08
N ASN A 66 6.32 12.06 16.24
CA ASN A 66 5.40 13.14 16.57
C ASN A 66 6.13 14.49 16.56
N SER A 67 7.38 14.56 17.02
CA SER A 67 8.18 15.80 16.96
C SER A 67 8.39 16.30 15.52
N PHE A 68 8.60 15.39 14.57
CA PHE A 68 8.65 15.74 13.15
C PHE A 68 7.30 16.31 12.67
N TYR A 69 6.19 15.62 12.97
CA TYR A 69 4.86 16.10 12.63
C TYR A 69 4.59 17.51 13.19
N GLN A 70 4.88 17.75 14.49
CA GLN A 70 4.69 19.07 15.11
C GLN A 70 5.52 20.16 14.42
N LYS A 71 6.76 19.85 14.04
CA LYS A 71 7.63 20.79 13.31
C LYS A 71 7.06 21.16 11.93
N HIS A 72 6.38 20.23 11.26
CA HIS A 72 5.87 20.39 9.90
C HIS A 72 4.34 20.56 9.84
N HIS A 73 3.66 20.86 10.96
CA HIS A 73 2.19 20.82 11.06
C HIS A 73 1.44 21.61 9.96
N GLU A 74 1.86 22.85 9.66
CA GLU A 74 1.24 23.66 8.59
C GLU A 74 1.41 23.01 7.22
N GLN A 75 2.56 22.38 6.97
CA GLN A 75 2.84 21.69 5.71
C GLN A 75 1.95 20.45 5.54
N TYR A 76 1.76 19.66 6.61
CA TYR A 76 0.80 18.56 6.62
C TYR A 76 -0.61 19.06 6.33
N LEU A 77 -1.04 20.13 7.00
CA LEU A 77 -2.38 20.68 6.83
C LEU A 77 -2.61 21.20 5.40
N HIS A 78 -1.61 21.89 4.84
CA HIS A 78 -1.64 22.38 3.47
C HIS A 78 -1.78 21.23 2.46
N LEU A 79 -0.92 20.22 2.56
CA LEU A 79 -0.91 19.07 1.65
C LEU A 79 -2.21 18.25 1.76
N ARG A 80 -2.71 18.01 2.97
CA ARG A 80 -3.99 17.29 3.19
C ARG A 80 -5.16 18.04 2.57
N LYS A 81 -5.22 19.38 2.70
CA LYS A 81 -6.24 20.21 2.05
C LYS A 81 -6.13 20.17 0.52
N ALA A 82 -4.91 20.23 -0.02
CA ALA A 82 -4.67 20.14 -1.45
C ALA A 82 -5.10 18.77 -2.01
N ASP A 83 -4.87 17.69 -1.27
CA ASP A 83 -5.36 16.36 -1.64
C ASP A 83 -6.88 16.28 -1.59
N LEU A 84 -7.51 16.73 -0.50
CA LEU A 84 -8.97 16.72 -0.32
C LEU A 84 -9.74 17.45 -1.43
N ALA A 85 -9.16 18.52 -1.99
CA ALA A 85 -9.77 19.28 -3.09
C ALA A 85 -9.96 18.45 -4.38
N ARG A 86 -9.31 17.29 -4.50
CA ARG A 86 -9.43 16.39 -5.66
C ARG A 86 -10.71 15.56 -5.65
N TYR A 87 -11.31 15.36 -4.48
CA TYR A 87 -12.39 14.39 -4.28
C TYR A 87 -13.76 15.05 -4.43
N LYS A 88 -14.71 14.27 -4.95
CA LYS A 88 -16.11 14.70 -5.02
C LYS A 88 -16.83 14.42 -3.70
N PRO A 89 -17.93 15.15 -3.41
CA PRO A 89 -18.81 14.81 -2.31
C PRO A 89 -19.46 13.43 -2.54
N ALA A 90 -19.68 12.70 -1.46
CA ALA A 90 -20.36 11.40 -1.50
C ALA A 90 -21.79 11.54 -2.07
N PRO A 91 -22.28 10.52 -2.81
CA PRO A 91 -23.66 10.51 -3.26
C PRO A 91 -24.62 10.50 -2.07
N LYS A 92 -25.74 11.23 -2.18
CA LYS A 92 -26.77 11.25 -1.12
C LYS A 92 -27.50 9.91 -0.95
N LEU A 93 -27.53 9.11 -2.01
CA LEU A 93 -28.18 7.80 -2.05
C LEU A 93 -27.13 6.73 -2.34
N LEU A 94 -27.14 5.67 -1.54
CA LEU A 94 -26.34 4.47 -1.70
C LEU A 94 -27.28 3.32 -2.11
N PRO A 95 -27.64 3.19 -3.40
CA PRO A 95 -28.59 2.18 -3.87
C PRO A 95 -28.13 0.76 -3.52
N GLY A 96 -28.98 0.01 -2.83
CA GLY A 96 -28.72 -1.38 -2.41
C GLY A 96 -27.79 -1.52 -1.20
N TYR A 97 -27.39 -0.42 -0.56
CA TYR A 97 -26.63 -0.45 0.68
C TYR A 97 -27.54 -0.24 1.88
N GLU A 98 -27.41 -1.10 2.87
CA GLU A 98 -28.13 -1.04 4.14
C GLU A 98 -27.20 -0.64 5.27
N TRP A 99 -27.68 0.25 6.14
CA TRP A 99 -26.92 0.70 7.30
C TRP A 99 -26.82 -0.42 8.34
N ILE A 100 -25.61 -0.69 8.81
CA ILE A 100 -25.36 -1.67 9.87
C ILE A 100 -25.31 -0.95 11.21
N SER A 101 -26.43 -0.89 11.92
CA SER A 101 -26.50 -0.28 13.25
C SER A 101 -25.57 -0.95 14.26
N ASP A 102 -25.40 -2.27 14.14
CA ASP A 102 -24.60 -3.06 15.08
C ASP A 102 -23.10 -2.76 14.97
N PHE A 103 -22.67 -2.13 13.86
CA PHE A 103 -21.28 -1.71 13.68
C PHE A 103 -20.88 -0.67 14.72
N ASP A 104 -21.75 0.30 15.01
CA ASP A 104 -21.46 1.35 15.99
C ASP A 104 -21.37 0.75 17.41
N SER A 105 -22.26 -0.19 17.73
CA SER A 105 -22.20 -0.94 18.99
C SER A 105 -20.91 -1.76 19.10
N ALA A 106 -20.54 -2.52 18.07
CA ALA A 106 -19.33 -3.34 18.07
C ALA A 106 -18.05 -2.51 18.10
N TYR A 107 -18.02 -1.37 17.41
CA TYR A 107 -16.88 -0.46 17.42
C TYR A 107 -16.67 0.16 18.81
N ASN A 108 -17.75 0.53 19.51
CA ASN A 108 -17.68 1.14 20.84
C ASN A 108 -17.64 0.11 21.99
N ASP A 109 -17.68 -1.19 21.69
CA ASP A 109 -17.55 -2.23 22.71
C ASP A 109 -16.11 -2.31 23.22
N ALA A 110 -15.92 -2.00 24.50
CA ALA A 110 -14.62 -2.01 25.14
C ALA A 110 -13.99 -3.41 25.17
N ASP A 111 -14.80 -4.47 25.22
CA ASP A 111 -14.33 -5.85 25.26
C ASP A 111 -13.77 -6.31 23.91
N LEU A 112 -14.19 -5.65 22.81
CA LEU A 112 -13.69 -5.94 21.47
C LEU A 112 -12.41 -5.17 21.11
N GLY A 113 -12.05 -4.12 21.87
CA GLY A 113 -10.79 -3.37 21.69
C GLY A 113 -10.66 -2.57 20.39
N MET A 114 -11.53 -2.77 19.40
CA MET A 114 -11.41 -2.23 18.03
C MET A 114 -11.21 -0.71 17.99
N LYS A 115 -11.93 0.05 18.82
CA LYS A 115 -11.75 1.50 18.91
C LYS A 115 -10.36 1.89 19.38
N GLN A 116 -9.86 1.24 20.43
CA GLN A 116 -8.52 1.48 20.94
C GLN A 116 -7.47 1.13 19.89
N GLU A 117 -7.61 -0.03 19.26
CA GLU A 117 -6.74 -0.48 18.17
C GLU A 117 -6.68 0.54 17.02
N PHE A 118 -7.85 1.00 16.58
CA PHE A 118 -7.97 2.00 15.53
C PHE A 118 -7.36 3.35 15.93
N GLU A 119 -7.57 3.80 17.17
CA GLU A 119 -6.99 5.04 17.70
C GLU A 119 -5.46 4.98 17.77
N VAL A 120 -4.88 3.85 18.18
CA VAL A 120 -3.42 3.64 18.20
C VAL A 120 -2.86 3.71 16.78
N LEU A 121 -3.45 2.97 15.84
CA LEU A 121 -3.00 2.96 14.44
C LEU A 121 -3.10 4.34 13.80
N GLN A 122 -4.20 5.08 14.01
CA GLN A 122 -4.35 6.45 13.50
C GLN A 122 -3.30 7.40 14.04
N THR A 123 -3.03 7.30 15.34
CA THR A 123 -2.09 8.18 16.02
C THR A 123 -0.68 7.96 15.49
N VAL A 124 -0.27 6.70 15.31
CA VAL A 124 1.01 6.36 14.67
C VAL A 124 1.02 6.79 13.20
N ALA A 125 -0.07 6.55 12.48
CA ALA A 125 -0.21 6.86 11.06
C ALA A 125 -0.11 8.36 10.75
N ASN A 126 -0.43 9.25 11.71
CA ASN A 126 -0.38 10.69 11.51
C ASN A 126 0.97 11.16 10.93
N PHE A 127 2.06 10.46 11.25
CA PHE A 127 3.39 10.73 10.69
C PHE A 127 3.46 10.57 9.15
N ARG A 128 2.74 9.63 8.55
CA ARG A 128 2.79 9.34 7.09
C ARG A 128 1.55 9.76 6.32
N VAL A 129 0.42 10.01 6.99
CA VAL A 129 -0.84 10.34 6.32
C VAL A 129 -0.78 11.76 5.76
N LEU A 130 -0.72 11.86 4.43
CA LEU A 130 -0.83 13.12 3.69
C LEU A 130 -2.05 13.15 2.77
N ARG A 131 -2.53 11.98 2.34
CA ARG A 131 -3.65 11.82 1.41
C ARG A 131 -4.83 11.08 2.05
N VAL A 132 -6.03 11.24 1.50
CA VAL A 132 -7.21 10.45 1.87
C VAL A 132 -6.93 8.96 1.73
N THR A 133 -6.20 8.53 0.69
CA THR A 133 -5.82 7.13 0.52
C THR A 133 -4.88 6.62 1.61
N ASP A 134 -4.09 7.49 2.25
CA ASP A 134 -3.17 7.08 3.31
C ASP A 134 -3.93 6.75 4.61
N THR A 135 -5.15 7.28 4.80
CA THR A 135 -5.99 6.91 5.96
C THR A 135 -6.40 5.43 5.93
N TRP A 136 -6.24 4.78 4.77
CA TRP A 136 -6.47 3.34 4.63
C TRP A 136 -5.68 2.53 5.65
N PHE A 137 -4.49 3.00 6.03
CA PHE A 137 -3.65 2.39 7.07
C PHE A 137 -4.40 2.16 8.39
N GLY A 138 -5.19 3.14 8.82
CA GLY A 138 -6.00 2.98 10.03
C GLY A 138 -7.24 2.13 9.76
N THR A 139 -7.90 2.34 8.61
CA THR A 139 -9.18 1.67 8.32
C THR A 139 -9.05 0.20 7.97
N THR A 140 -7.85 -0.32 7.69
CA THR A 140 -7.61 -1.77 7.51
C THR A 140 -7.96 -2.57 8.76
N ALA A 141 -7.77 -2.03 9.96
CA ALA A 141 -8.21 -2.66 11.21
C ALA A 141 -9.72 -2.92 11.23
N LEU A 142 -10.50 -2.03 10.59
CA LEU A 142 -11.94 -2.18 10.42
C LEU A 142 -12.28 -3.18 9.31
N GLY A 143 -11.40 -3.35 8.32
CA GLY A 143 -11.56 -4.27 7.21
C GLY A 143 -11.76 -5.72 7.65
N GLY A 144 -11.05 -6.16 8.70
CA GLY A 144 -11.23 -7.50 9.28
C GLY A 144 -12.65 -7.72 9.81
N PHE A 145 -13.20 -6.74 10.54
CA PHE A 145 -14.59 -6.78 10.98
C PHE A 145 -15.56 -6.79 9.79
N ILE A 146 -15.37 -5.88 8.83
CA ILE A 146 -16.28 -5.75 7.68
C ILE A 146 -16.33 -7.07 6.90
N ILE A 147 -15.18 -7.67 6.60
CA ILE A 147 -15.10 -8.96 5.90
C ILE A 147 -15.74 -10.06 6.73
N ASN A 148 -15.47 -10.13 8.03
CA ASN A 148 -16.09 -11.13 8.90
C ASN A 148 -17.61 -11.00 8.95
N TYR A 149 -18.13 -9.76 9.02
CA TYR A 149 -19.57 -9.49 8.96
C TYR A 149 -20.17 -9.93 7.62
N LEU A 150 -19.54 -9.58 6.50
CA LEU A 150 -19.97 -9.99 5.15
C LEU A 150 -20.06 -11.51 5.03
N VAL A 151 -19.08 -12.26 5.55
CA VAL A 151 -19.05 -13.72 5.44
C VAL A 151 -20.03 -14.38 6.42
N THR A 152 -19.97 -14.01 7.69
CA THR A 152 -20.68 -14.74 8.76
C THR A 152 -22.13 -14.31 8.94
N GLN A 153 -22.41 -13.02 8.76
CA GLN A 153 -23.76 -12.46 8.97
C GLN A 153 -24.53 -12.32 7.66
N GLN A 154 -23.86 -11.92 6.57
CA GLN A 154 -24.49 -11.76 5.25
C GLN A 154 -24.37 -13.00 4.36
N GLY A 155 -23.61 -14.02 4.78
CA GLY A 155 -23.46 -15.28 4.05
C GLY A 155 -22.68 -15.17 2.74
N MET A 156 -21.92 -14.09 2.55
CA MET A 156 -21.09 -13.89 1.35
C MET A 156 -19.96 -14.92 1.33
N LYS A 157 -19.72 -15.56 0.18
CA LYS A 157 -18.60 -16.50 0.04
C LYS A 157 -17.26 -15.77 -0.01
N HIS A 158 -16.20 -16.37 0.50
CA HIS A 158 -14.86 -15.76 0.44
C HIS A 158 -14.41 -15.43 -0.98
N GLU A 159 -14.73 -16.28 -1.96
CA GLU A 159 -14.42 -16.01 -3.37
C GLU A 159 -15.21 -14.80 -3.91
N GLU A 160 -16.42 -14.57 -3.41
CA GLU A 160 -17.18 -13.38 -3.75
C GLU A 160 -16.58 -12.11 -3.15
N VAL A 161 -16.14 -12.15 -1.89
CA VAL A 161 -15.42 -11.02 -1.25
C VAL A 161 -14.19 -10.63 -2.09
N ILE A 162 -13.37 -11.61 -2.49
CA ILE A 162 -12.16 -11.37 -3.30
C ILE A 162 -12.52 -10.76 -4.66
N ARG A 163 -13.53 -11.30 -5.34
CA ARG A 163 -14.01 -10.79 -6.62
C ARG A 163 -14.45 -9.33 -6.51
N GLN A 164 -15.26 -9.02 -5.51
CA GLN A 164 -15.76 -7.66 -5.33
C GLN A 164 -14.67 -6.68 -4.93
N PHE A 165 -13.68 -7.10 -4.14
CA PHE A 165 -12.52 -6.29 -3.78
C PHE A 165 -11.67 -5.91 -5.02
N THR A 166 -11.66 -6.79 -6.04
CA THR A 166 -10.91 -6.58 -7.28
C THR A 166 -11.44 -5.41 -8.13
N TYR A 167 -12.68 -4.94 -7.90
CA TYR A 167 -13.20 -3.75 -8.60
C TYR A 167 -12.74 -2.43 -7.99
N GLY A 168 -12.11 -2.46 -6.82
CA GLY A 168 -11.51 -1.29 -6.19
C GLY A 168 -12.48 -0.45 -5.36
N VAL A 169 -11.94 0.62 -4.79
CA VAL A 169 -12.61 1.50 -3.82
C VAL A 169 -12.61 2.93 -4.37
N LEU A 170 -13.74 3.64 -4.22
CA LEU A 170 -13.88 5.05 -4.54
C LEU A 170 -13.94 5.90 -3.26
N PRO A 171 -12.95 6.76 -3.03
CA PRO A 171 -12.99 7.76 -1.97
C PRO A 171 -13.82 8.99 -2.37
N PHE A 172 -14.50 9.55 -1.39
CA PHE A 172 -15.25 10.80 -1.45
C PHE A 172 -14.90 11.67 -0.24
N ALA A 173 -14.97 12.99 -0.41
CA ALA A 173 -14.71 13.93 0.67
C ALA A 173 -15.73 15.07 0.67
N ASN A 174 -16.24 15.39 1.86
CA ASN A 174 -17.16 16.48 2.11
C ASN A 174 -16.62 17.32 3.26
N LEU A 175 -16.38 18.62 3.04
CA LEU A 175 -16.04 19.54 4.13
C LEU A 175 -17.24 19.64 5.10
N ILE A 176 -17.00 19.42 6.38
CA ILE A 176 -17.98 19.68 7.45
C ILE A 176 -17.80 21.13 7.90
N GLU A 177 -16.66 21.42 8.53
CA GLU A 177 -16.26 22.75 8.99
C GLU A 177 -14.75 22.77 9.28
N GLY A 178 -14.06 23.88 8.96
CA GLY A 178 -12.66 24.08 9.31
C GLY A 178 -11.72 22.96 8.82
N ASN A 179 -11.17 22.20 9.77
CA ASN A 179 -10.28 21.06 9.53
C ASN A 179 -11.00 19.69 9.66
N GLU A 180 -12.33 19.67 9.78
CA GLU A 180 -13.13 18.45 9.82
C GLU A 180 -13.75 18.13 8.45
N TRP A 181 -13.45 16.94 7.95
CA TRP A 181 -13.90 16.45 6.65
C TRP A 181 -14.58 15.09 6.81
N GLN A 182 -15.76 14.91 6.24
CA GLN A 182 -16.37 13.60 6.14
C GLN A 182 -15.79 12.85 4.94
N ILE A 183 -15.18 11.71 5.21
CA ILE A 183 -14.64 10.79 4.21
C ILE A 183 -15.59 9.63 4.05
N THR A 184 -15.87 9.25 2.81
CA THR A 184 -16.64 8.03 2.49
C THR A 184 -15.87 7.19 1.49
N PHE A 185 -15.53 5.96 1.84
CA PHE A 185 -15.01 4.97 0.92
C PHE A 185 -16.17 4.07 0.46
N ILE A 186 -16.37 3.93 -0.85
CA ILE A 186 -17.39 3.06 -1.43
C ILE A 186 -16.72 2.02 -2.31
N ASN A 187 -17.01 0.74 -2.10
CA ASN A 187 -16.71 -0.32 -3.05
C ASN A 187 -17.96 -1.17 -3.30
N ARG A 188 -17.83 -2.22 -4.11
CA ARG A 188 -18.96 -3.07 -4.50
C ARG A 188 -19.58 -3.90 -3.37
N MET A 189 -18.98 -3.93 -2.17
CA MET A 189 -19.46 -4.68 -0.99
C MET A 189 -19.95 -3.80 0.15
N TYR A 190 -19.34 -2.64 0.35
CA TYR A 190 -19.63 -1.79 1.50
C TYR A 190 -19.33 -0.31 1.23
N ALA A 191 -19.92 0.54 2.06
CA ALA A 191 -19.54 1.94 2.19
C ALA A 191 -19.11 2.20 3.63
N LEU A 192 -17.90 2.72 3.83
CA LEU A 192 -17.39 3.13 5.14
C LEU A 192 -17.30 4.65 5.18
N ARG A 193 -17.95 5.27 6.16
CA ARG A 193 -17.94 6.72 6.38
C ARG A 193 -17.38 7.06 7.74
N PHE A 194 -16.62 8.13 7.83
CA PHE A 194 -16.11 8.69 9.09
C PHE A 194 -15.82 10.18 8.92
N ASN A 195 -15.75 10.90 10.03
CA ASN A 195 -15.26 12.27 10.07
C ASN A 195 -13.76 12.23 10.37
N TRP A 196 -12.96 12.91 9.56
CA TRP A 196 -11.51 13.01 9.67
C TRP A 196 -11.13 14.43 10.05
N ASN A 197 -10.48 14.57 11.20
CA ASN A 197 -9.80 15.82 11.55
C ASN A 197 -8.41 15.80 10.91
N ILE A 198 -8.25 16.57 9.83
CA ILE A 198 -7.02 16.57 9.03
C ILE A 198 -5.84 17.25 9.69
N GLU A 199 -6.06 17.89 10.84
CA GLU A 199 -4.97 18.44 11.64
C GLU A 199 -4.29 17.29 12.38
N ASN A 200 -5.02 16.58 13.24
CA ASN A 200 -4.44 15.57 14.14
C ASN A 200 -4.61 14.11 13.69
N ASN A 201 -5.17 13.89 12.50
CA ASN A 201 -5.46 12.57 11.92
C ASN A 201 -6.48 11.70 12.70
N LYS A 202 -7.24 12.28 13.64
CA LYS A 202 -8.29 11.54 14.34
C LYS A 202 -9.48 11.28 13.42
N CYS A 203 -10.00 10.06 13.44
CA CYS A 203 -11.30 9.77 12.82
C CYS A 203 -12.38 9.41 13.85
N THR A 204 -13.57 9.93 13.63
CA THR A 204 -14.75 9.79 14.52
C THR A 204 -16.01 9.49 13.71
N ASP A 205 -17.12 9.20 14.38
CA ASP A 205 -18.45 8.95 13.76
C ASP A 205 -18.41 7.90 12.65
N LEU A 206 -17.78 6.75 12.93
CA LEU A 206 -17.67 5.69 11.94
C LEU A 206 -19.02 5.04 11.68
N LYS A 207 -19.36 4.88 10.41
CA LYS A 207 -20.61 4.28 9.96
C LYS A 207 -20.33 3.34 8.81
N LEU A 208 -20.95 2.17 8.86
CA LEU A 208 -20.83 1.13 7.85
C LEU A 208 -22.19 0.91 7.19
N TRP A 209 -22.18 0.86 5.86
CA TRP A 209 -23.26 0.27 5.09
C TRP A 209 -22.72 -0.93 4.33
N VAL A 210 -23.51 -1.99 4.27
CA VAL A 210 -23.18 -3.20 3.52
C VAL A 210 -24.14 -3.33 2.36
N TYR A 211 -23.62 -3.79 1.24
CA TYR A 211 -24.40 -4.04 0.05
C TYR A 211 -25.21 -5.33 0.19
N THR A 212 -26.54 -5.20 0.16
CA THR A 212 -27.52 -6.29 0.26
C THR A 212 -28.39 -6.41 -0.99
N GLY A 213 -28.21 -5.49 -1.96
CA GLY A 213 -28.97 -5.44 -3.22
C GLY A 213 -28.51 -6.42 -4.30
N GLY A 214 -29.15 -6.34 -5.48
CA GLY A 214 -28.82 -7.11 -6.69
C GLY A 214 -27.54 -6.63 -7.40
N GLN A 215 -27.55 -6.34 -8.70
CA GLN A 215 -26.42 -5.62 -9.33
C GLN A 215 -26.64 -4.10 -9.22
N GLN A 216 -25.60 -3.33 -8.87
CA GLN A 216 -25.74 -1.87 -8.88
C GLN A 216 -25.97 -1.35 -10.31
N PRO A 217 -26.66 -0.20 -10.49
CA PRO A 217 -26.91 0.34 -11.83
C PRO A 217 -25.61 0.56 -12.59
N ALA A 218 -25.57 0.13 -13.85
CA ALA A 218 -24.43 0.37 -14.73
C ALA A 218 -24.13 1.87 -14.82
N GLY A 219 -22.86 2.23 -14.74
CA GLY A 219 -22.41 3.62 -14.74
C GLY A 219 -22.49 4.32 -13.38
N TRP A 220 -22.99 3.66 -12.33
CA TRP A 220 -23.06 4.26 -11.00
C TRP A 220 -21.64 4.61 -10.50
N LEU A 221 -21.44 5.90 -10.21
CA LEU A 221 -20.16 6.49 -9.79
C LEU A 221 -19.06 6.58 -10.87
N ASN A 222 -19.34 6.29 -12.15
CA ASN A 222 -18.32 6.35 -13.21
C ASN A 222 -17.67 7.74 -13.41
N ASN A 223 -18.35 8.80 -12.98
CA ASN A 223 -17.85 10.17 -13.03
C ASN A 223 -17.35 10.68 -11.67
N SER A 224 -17.19 9.80 -10.68
CA SER A 224 -16.87 10.18 -9.30
C SER A 224 -15.40 10.03 -8.92
N PHE A 225 -14.55 9.63 -9.85
CA PHE A 225 -13.12 9.47 -9.63
C PHE A 225 -12.45 10.78 -9.21
N PRO A 226 -11.45 10.73 -8.31
CA PRO A 226 -10.68 11.92 -7.90
C PRO A 226 -10.01 12.59 -9.10
N MET A 227 -9.88 13.92 -9.05
CA MET A 227 -9.06 14.65 -10.02
C MET A 227 -7.59 14.25 -9.88
N ALA A 228 -6.90 14.06 -11.02
CA ALA A 228 -5.49 13.72 -11.06
C ALA A 228 -4.63 14.99 -11.13
N ASN A 229 -3.65 15.09 -10.23
CA ASN A 229 -2.65 16.15 -10.23
C ASN A 229 -1.33 15.72 -10.88
N THR A 230 -1.11 14.41 -11.03
CA THR A 230 0.06 13.84 -11.72
C THR A 230 -0.38 12.85 -12.78
N ASP A 231 0.51 12.52 -13.71
CA ASP A 231 0.22 11.51 -14.73
C ASP A 231 0.06 10.11 -14.11
N ALA A 232 0.82 9.77 -13.07
CA ALA A 232 0.63 8.54 -12.30
C ALA A 232 -0.80 8.43 -11.71
N GLN A 233 -1.30 9.52 -11.12
CA GLN A 233 -2.68 9.58 -10.61
C GLN A 233 -3.72 9.52 -11.73
N ARG A 234 -3.41 10.04 -12.92
CA ARG A 234 -4.30 9.95 -14.09
C ARG A 234 -4.43 8.51 -14.53
N LEU A 235 -3.31 7.80 -14.71
CA LEU A 235 -3.29 6.39 -15.08
C LEU A 235 -3.99 5.51 -14.03
N GLU A 236 -3.76 5.77 -12.74
CA GLU A 236 -4.48 5.10 -11.64
C GLU A 236 -6.01 5.36 -11.73
N GLY A 237 -6.42 6.60 -12.00
CA GLY A 237 -7.82 6.95 -12.18
C GLY A 237 -8.48 6.26 -13.37
N GLU A 238 -7.76 6.12 -14.48
CA GLU A 238 -8.20 5.39 -15.67
C GLU A 238 -8.33 3.89 -15.41
N LEU A 239 -7.33 3.28 -14.75
CA LEU A 239 -7.38 1.87 -14.35
C LEU A 239 -8.55 1.59 -13.40
N ASN A 240 -8.77 2.45 -12.40
CA ASN A 240 -9.88 2.28 -11.47
C ASN A 240 -11.24 2.45 -12.17
N ARG A 241 -11.36 3.37 -13.14
CA ARG A 241 -12.57 3.50 -13.97
C ARG A 241 -12.82 2.26 -14.82
N PHE A 242 -11.77 1.73 -15.42
CA PHE A 242 -11.84 0.49 -16.17
C PHE A 242 -12.34 -0.66 -15.29
N ARG A 243 -11.72 -0.88 -14.12
CA ARG A 243 -12.14 -1.90 -13.15
C ARG A 243 -13.59 -1.74 -12.72
N TRP A 244 -14.04 -0.53 -12.44
CA TRP A 244 -15.44 -0.28 -12.08
C TRP A 244 -16.41 -0.63 -13.21
N THR A 245 -16.04 -0.35 -14.46
CA THR A 245 -16.84 -0.69 -15.64
C THR A 245 -16.92 -2.20 -15.85
N LEU A 246 -15.86 -2.96 -15.54
CA LEU A 246 -15.88 -4.42 -15.63
C LEU A 246 -16.93 -5.09 -14.74
N TYR A 247 -17.26 -4.48 -13.60
CA TYR A 247 -18.39 -4.93 -12.76
C TYR A 247 -19.73 -4.72 -13.47
N ASP A 248 -19.90 -3.59 -14.15
CA ASP A 248 -21.15 -3.25 -14.84
C ASP A 248 -21.42 -4.17 -16.03
N ASP A 249 -20.36 -4.73 -16.64
CA ASP A 249 -20.43 -5.67 -17.77
C ASP A 249 -20.71 -7.13 -17.35
N LEU A 250 -20.81 -7.42 -16.05
CA LEU A 250 -21.15 -8.77 -15.59
C LEU A 250 -22.61 -9.08 -15.92
N PRO A 251 -22.92 -10.29 -16.42
CA PRO A 251 -24.31 -10.71 -16.58
C PRO A 251 -24.99 -10.86 -15.23
N ASP A 252 -26.21 -10.32 -15.11
CA ASP A 252 -27.07 -10.47 -13.93
C ASP A 252 -27.17 -11.94 -13.51
N GLY A 253 -26.76 -12.27 -12.28
CA GLY A 253 -26.90 -13.62 -11.72
C GLY A 253 -25.91 -14.68 -12.24
N ALA A 254 -24.88 -14.28 -13.01
CA ALA A 254 -23.84 -15.22 -13.43
C ALA A 254 -22.93 -15.61 -12.24
N ILE A 255 -23.12 -16.82 -11.72
CA ILE A 255 -22.07 -17.51 -10.96
C ILE A 255 -21.05 -17.99 -11.99
N ALA A 256 -20.21 -17.08 -12.48
CA ALA A 256 -19.02 -17.49 -13.21
C ALA A 256 -18.18 -18.37 -12.28
N ASP A 257 -17.72 -19.50 -12.79
CA ASP A 257 -16.65 -20.27 -12.15
C ASP A 257 -15.51 -19.31 -11.80
N ASN A 258 -14.98 -19.41 -10.57
CA ASN A 258 -14.01 -18.44 -10.07
C ASN A 258 -12.75 -18.41 -10.95
N THR A 259 -12.36 -19.57 -11.50
CA THR A 259 -11.24 -19.69 -12.44
C THR A 259 -11.51 -18.90 -13.72
N GLN A 260 -12.66 -19.14 -14.37
CA GLN A 260 -13.04 -18.44 -15.60
C GLN A 260 -13.18 -16.92 -15.39
N TRP A 261 -13.75 -16.50 -14.26
CA TRP A 261 -13.81 -15.09 -13.91
C TRP A 261 -12.42 -14.48 -13.75
N THR A 262 -11.51 -15.18 -13.05
CA THR A 262 -10.14 -14.70 -12.81
C THR A 262 -9.37 -14.57 -14.12
N GLU A 263 -9.44 -15.58 -15.00
CA GLU A 263 -8.80 -15.57 -16.32
C GLU A 263 -9.35 -14.43 -17.19
N SER A 264 -10.67 -14.24 -17.21
CA SER A 264 -11.32 -13.15 -17.95
C SER A 264 -10.91 -11.77 -17.43
N MET A 265 -10.93 -11.59 -16.12
CA MET A 265 -10.50 -10.35 -15.45
C MET A 265 -9.03 -10.02 -15.78
N GLN A 266 -8.16 -11.01 -15.66
CA GLN A 266 -6.74 -10.88 -15.94
C GLN A 266 -6.47 -10.55 -17.42
N SER A 267 -7.15 -11.22 -18.36
CA SER A 267 -7.05 -10.91 -19.79
C SER A 267 -7.41 -9.45 -20.07
N LYS A 268 -8.55 -8.99 -19.54
CA LYS A 268 -9.03 -7.61 -19.74
C LYS A 268 -8.08 -6.58 -19.11
N LEU A 269 -7.55 -6.84 -17.92
CA LEU A 269 -6.56 -5.98 -17.28
C LEU A 269 -5.25 -5.90 -18.08
N MET A 270 -4.82 -7.01 -18.69
CA MET A 270 -3.64 -7.02 -19.54
C MET A 270 -3.86 -6.28 -20.86
N GLU A 271 -5.06 -6.36 -21.47
CA GLU A 271 -5.42 -5.53 -22.63
C GLU A 271 -5.38 -4.03 -22.28
N PHE A 272 -5.88 -3.64 -21.11
CA PHE A 272 -5.75 -2.28 -20.61
C PHE A 272 -4.26 -1.89 -20.44
N TYR A 273 -3.47 -2.73 -19.80
CA TYR A 273 -2.04 -2.47 -19.62
C TYR A 273 -1.30 -2.33 -20.96
N ASP A 274 -1.52 -3.25 -21.90
CA ASP A 274 -0.84 -3.25 -23.20
C ASP A 274 -1.20 -2.02 -24.03
N SER A 275 -2.45 -1.56 -23.98
CA SER A 275 -2.87 -0.32 -24.63
C SER A 275 -2.24 0.95 -24.04
N HIS A 276 -1.79 0.90 -22.78
CA HIS A 276 -1.13 2.02 -22.08
C HIS A 276 0.37 1.78 -21.84
N ARG A 277 0.97 0.74 -22.43
CA ARG A 277 2.35 0.29 -22.14
C ARG A 277 3.42 1.40 -22.25
N LYS A 278 3.28 2.30 -23.23
CA LYS A 278 4.19 3.45 -23.40
C LYS A 278 4.08 4.44 -22.25
N GLU A 279 2.87 4.67 -21.74
CA GLU A 279 2.60 5.56 -20.63
C GLU A 279 3.14 4.98 -19.32
N TYR A 280 2.88 3.68 -19.06
CA TYR A 280 3.48 2.97 -17.92
C TYR A 280 5.01 3.08 -17.93
N SER A 281 5.66 2.77 -19.06
CA SER A 281 7.12 2.83 -19.18
C SER A 281 7.67 4.23 -18.90
N ARG A 282 7.00 5.29 -19.37
CA ARG A 282 7.40 6.68 -19.10
C ARG A 282 7.25 7.01 -17.62
N ILE A 283 6.08 6.77 -17.03
CA ILE A 283 5.81 7.09 -15.62
C ILE A 283 6.75 6.31 -14.72
N ARG A 284 6.98 5.01 -14.97
CA ARG A 284 7.95 4.20 -14.21
C ARG A 284 9.36 4.76 -14.25
N ASN A 285 9.80 5.26 -15.40
CA ASN A 285 11.10 5.93 -15.53
C ASN A 285 11.17 7.21 -14.67
N GLU A 286 10.10 8.00 -14.62
CA GLU A 286 10.01 9.23 -13.84
C GLU A 286 9.98 8.93 -12.33
N GLU A 287 9.23 7.91 -11.91
CA GLU A 287 9.14 7.51 -10.49
C GLU A 287 10.43 6.89 -9.97
N LEU A 288 11.06 5.97 -10.73
CA LEU A 288 12.34 5.38 -10.34
C LEU A 288 13.49 6.40 -10.27
N ALA A 289 13.43 7.47 -11.06
CA ALA A 289 14.43 8.54 -11.04
C ALA A 289 14.44 9.34 -9.72
N GLN A 290 13.37 9.26 -8.92
CA GLN A 290 13.26 9.95 -7.64
C GLN A 290 14.01 9.23 -6.51
N TYR A 291 14.30 7.94 -6.67
CA TYR A 291 15.03 7.18 -5.65
C TYR A 291 16.51 7.60 -5.56
N PRO A 292 17.10 7.53 -4.35
CA PRO A 292 18.53 7.78 -4.18
C PRO A 292 19.39 6.79 -4.98
N GLN A 293 20.64 7.19 -5.26
CA GLN A 293 21.61 6.32 -5.93
C GLN A 293 21.98 5.11 -5.06
N ILE A 294 22.32 3.98 -5.71
CA ILE A 294 22.71 2.71 -5.07
C ILE A 294 23.79 2.93 -4.00
N ASP A 295 23.55 2.38 -2.80
CA ASP A 295 24.44 2.47 -1.66
C ASP A 295 25.41 1.28 -1.64
N GLU A 296 26.42 1.34 -2.51
CA GLU A 296 27.45 0.29 -2.62
C GLU A 296 28.31 0.15 -1.35
N VAL A 297 28.33 1.16 -0.48
CA VAL A 297 29.06 1.10 0.79
C VAL A 297 28.28 0.24 1.77
N TYR A 298 26.99 0.52 1.96
CA TYR A 298 26.15 -0.24 2.86
C TYR A 298 25.89 -1.67 2.36
N ALA A 299 25.77 -1.85 1.04
CA ALA A 299 25.60 -3.16 0.41
C ALA A 299 26.71 -4.18 0.77
N LYS A 300 27.92 -3.71 1.11
CA LYS A 300 29.04 -4.58 1.52
C LYS A 300 28.81 -5.27 2.86
N VAL A 301 27.91 -4.77 3.70
CA VAL A 301 27.53 -5.42 4.96
C VAL A 301 26.84 -6.78 4.68
N PHE A 302 26.11 -6.87 3.56
CA PHE A 302 25.34 -8.04 3.16
C PHE A 302 26.15 -8.94 2.22
N HIS A 303 26.87 -9.89 2.80
CA HIS A 303 27.91 -10.66 2.09
C HIS A 303 27.51 -12.10 1.79
N LYS A 304 26.43 -12.60 2.39
CA LYS A 304 26.00 -14.00 2.27
C LYS A 304 24.77 -14.13 1.39
N ASN A 305 24.79 -15.01 0.39
CA ASN A 305 23.60 -15.27 -0.44
C ASN A 305 22.54 -16.03 0.37
N VAL A 306 21.27 -15.80 0.08
CA VAL A 306 20.13 -16.50 0.70
C VAL A 306 19.33 -17.25 -0.38
N PRO A 307 19.76 -18.44 -0.82
CA PRO A 307 19.12 -19.14 -1.94
C PRO A 307 17.65 -19.47 -1.69
N ALA A 308 17.28 -19.90 -0.48
CA ALA A 308 15.89 -20.25 -0.16
C ALA A 308 14.93 -19.05 -0.31
N LEU A 309 15.30 -17.89 0.26
CA LEU A 309 14.56 -16.65 0.11
C LEU A 309 14.48 -16.20 -1.36
N LYS A 310 15.56 -16.39 -2.12
CA LYS A 310 15.56 -16.14 -3.57
C LYS A 310 14.57 -17.05 -4.30
N GLU A 311 14.58 -18.36 -4.06
CA GLU A 311 13.64 -19.26 -4.71
C GLU A 311 12.18 -18.91 -4.36
N ASP A 312 11.88 -18.62 -3.09
CA ASP A 312 10.53 -18.18 -2.69
C ASP A 312 10.14 -16.86 -3.37
N PHE A 313 11.07 -15.91 -3.48
CA PHE A 313 10.83 -14.66 -4.23
C PHE A 313 10.56 -14.91 -5.71
N LEU A 314 11.25 -15.88 -6.32
CA LEU A 314 11.03 -16.26 -7.71
C LEU A 314 9.65 -16.90 -7.94
N THR A 315 8.97 -17.41 -6.90
CA THR A 315 7.57 -17.88 -7.02
C THR A 315 6.55 -16.75 -7.13
N MET A 316 6.94 -15.52 -6.78
CA MET A 316 6.06 -14.33 -6.82
C MET A 316 6.14 -13.57 -8.16
N VAL A 317 6.99 -14.03 -9.08
CA VAL A 317 7.18 -13.47 -10.42
C VAL A 317 6.85 -14.54 -11.46
N ASP A 318 6.34 -14.12 -12.62
CA ASP A 318 6.03 -15.05 -13.69
C ASP A 318 7.31 -15.45 -14.43
N LYS A 319 7.40 -16.70 -14.89
CA LYS A 319 8.51 -17.19 -15.71
C LYS A 319 8.04 -17.43 -17.14
N LYS A 320 8.63 -16.72 -18.10
CA LYS A 320 8.33 -16.84 -19.53
C LYS A 320 9.63 -16.97 -20.33
N ASP A 321 9.76 -18.04 -21.12
CA ASP A 321 10.90 -18.26 -22.03
C ASP A 321 12.29 -18.14 -21.36
N ASN A 322 12.42 -18.60 -20.11
CA ASN A 322 13.59 -18.47 -19.22
C ASN A 322 13.89 -17.07 -18.66
N HIS A 323 13.03 -16.09 -18.92
CA HIS A 323 13.06 -14.77 -18.28
C HIS A 323 12.04 -14.70 -17.15
N PHE A 324 12.36 -13.95 -16.10
CA PHE A 324 11.37 -13.60 -15.08
C PHE A 324 10.71 -12.28 -15.48
N GLN A 325 9.43 -12.13 -15.18
CA GLN A 325 8.67 -10.92 -15.42
C GLN A 325 7.75 -10.66 -14.23
N LEU A 326 7.35 -9.41 -14.03
CA LEU A 326 6.28 -9.08 -13.11
C LEU A 326 5.05 -9.96 -13.36
N SER A 327 4.37 -10.39 -12.29
CA SER A 327 3.16 -11.18 -12.45
C SER A 327 2.08 -10.39 -13.18
N LEU A 328 1.35 -11.04 -14.08
CA LEU A 328 0.23 -10.45 -14.81
C LEU A 328 -0.83 -9.82 -13.90
N SER A 329 -0.95 -10.26 -12.65
CA SER A 329 -1.83 -9.67 -11.64
C SER A 329 -1.31 -8.35 -11.06
N ASP A 330 0.01 -8.13 -11.07
CA ASP A 330 0.68 -6.98 -10.48
C ASP A 330 1.07 -5.91 -11.50
N VAL A 331 1.38 -6.30 -12.73
CA VAL A 331 1.85 -5.39 -13.80
C VAL A 331 0.98 -4.13 -13.96
N PRO A 332 -0.37 -4.22 -14.02
CA PRO A 332 -1.22 -3.03 -14.15
C PRO A 332 -1.16 -2.09 -12.94
N TYR A 333 -0.69 -2.56 -11.79
CA TYR A 333 -0.61 -1.80 -10.54
C TYR A 333 0.82 -1.39 -10.19
N GLU A 334 1.80 -1.73 -11.02
CA GLU A 334 3.21 -1.47 -10.76
C GLU A 334 3.68 -0.20 -11.46
N ILE A 335 4.19 0.75 -10.66
CA ILE A 335 4.56 2.11 -11.08
C ILE A 335 5.98 2.46 -10.64
N ASP A 336 6.43 2.04 -9.47
CA ASP A 336 7.71 2.46 -8.88
C ASP A 336 8.55 1.28 -8.35
N GLY A 337 8.11 0.05 -8.57
CA GLY A 337 8.69 -1.16 -7.97
C GLY A 337 8.02 -1.56 -6.65
N ALA A 338 6.97 -0.87 -6.20
CA ALA A 338 6.28 -1.15 -4.95
C ALA A 338 5.78 -2.59 -4.81
N ARG A 339 5.28 -3.23 -5.88
CA ARG A 339 4.78 -4.61 -5.83
C ARG A 339 5.93 -5.58 -5.65
N ILE A 340 7.00 -5.42 -6.42
CA ILE A 340 8.22 -6.23 -6.28
C ILE A 340 8.79 -6.14 -4.86
N LEU A 341 8.88 -4.91 -4.35
CA LEU A 341 9.40 -4.63 -3.01
C LEU A 341 8.48 -5.16 -1.91
N PHE A 342 7.17 -5.06 -2.09
CA PHE A 342 6.18 -5.65 -1.19
C PHE A 342 6.41 -7.16 -1.03
N HIS A 343 6.58 -7.89 -2.14
CA HIS A 343 6.87 -9.33 -2.11
C HIS A 343 8.18 -9.64 -1.39
N PHE A 344 9.23 -8.84 -1.64
CA PHE A 344 10.51 -8.99 -0.94
C PHE A 344 10.37 -8.78 0.58
N TYR A 345 9.73 -7.69 1.01
CA TYR A 345 9.55 -7.39 2.44
C TYR A 345 8.68 -8.44 3.13
N TYR A 346 7.60 -8.87 2.48
CA TYR A 346 6.75 -9.96 2.96
C TYR A 346 7.55 -11.23 3.22
N LEU A 347 8.38 -11.64 2.27
CA LEU A 347 9.21 -12.82 2.43
C LEU A 347 10.29 -12.64 3.49
N CYS A 348 10.90 -11.45 3.60
CA CYS A 348 11.85 -11.19 4.69
C CYS A 348 11.17 -11.34 6.06
N MET A 349 10.00 -10.74 6.26
CA MET A 349 9.23 -10.88 7.49
C MET A 349 8.93 -12.36 7.82
N LYS A 350 8.48 -13.13 6.83
CA LYS A 350 8.28 -14.58 6.94
C LYS A 350 9.55 -15.31 7.38
N TYR A 351 10.70 -14.99 6.77
CA TYR A 351 11.99 -15.62 7.07
C TYR A 351 12.63 -15.13 8.38
N SER A 352 12.20 -13.99 8.92
CA SER A 352 12.62 -13.48 10.23
C SER A 352 11.75 -14.02 11.37
N GLY A 353 10.71 -14.83 11.10
CA GLY A 353 9.77 -15.30 12.11
C GLY A 353 8.74 -14.27 12.56
N HIS A 354 8.73 -13.09 11.94
CA HIS A 354 7.75 -12.02 12.17
C HIS A 354 6.60 -12.20 11.18
N VAL A 355 5.61 -13.04 11.51
CA VAL A 355 4.45 -13.30 10.64
C VAL A 355 3.38 -12.22 10.85
N VAL A 356 3.76 -10.94 10.76
CA VAL A 356 2.78 -9.85 10.80
C VAL A 356 2.54 -9.33 9.40
N TYR A 357 1.31 -9.51 8.93
CA TYR A 357 0.92 -9.32 7.53
C TYR A 357 0.77 -7.86 7.10
N ASN A 358 0.87 -6.92 8.03
CA ASN A 358 0.46 -5.55 7.78
C ASN A 358 1.54 -4.67 7.13
N ASN A 359 2.76 -5.19 6.94
CA ASN A 359 3.86 -4.47 6.28
C ASN A 359 4.11 -3.09 6.92
N MET A 360 3.92 -2.99 8.25
CA MET A 360 3.89 -1.70 8.96
C MET A 360 5.28 -1.09 9.09
N ALA A 361 6.29 -1.91 9.36
CA ALA A 361 7.69 -1.46 9.47
C ALA A 361 8.16 -0.65 8.24
N PRO A 362 8.05 -1.16 7.00
CA PRO A 362 8.49 -0.40 5.83
C PRO A 362 7.56 0.77 5.47
N TRP A 363 6.29 0.74 5.86
CA TRP A 363 5.39 1.89 5.67
C TRP A 363 5.74 3.04 6.63
N VAL A 364 5.89 2.76 7.93
CA VAL A 364 6.22 3.77 8.95
C VAL A 364 7.67 4.24 8.77
N GLY A 365 8.60 3.28 8.74
CA GLY A 365 10.03 3.52 8.67
C GLY A 365 10.46 4.09 7.31
N GLY A 366 9.64 3.97 6.27
CA GLY A 366 10.01 4.30 4.91
C GLY A 366 10.78 3.15 4.25
N ARG A 367 10.86 3.18 2.92
CA ARG A 367 11.57 2.16 2.17
C ARG A 367 13.03 2.57 1.98
N ASP A 368 13.97 1.70 2.34
CA ASP A 368 15.39 1.89 2.05
C ASP A 368 15.69 1.35 0.64
N VAL A 369 15.25 2.11 -0.36
CA VAL A 369 15.28 1.74 -1.77
C VAL A 369 16.12 2.72 -2.54
N HIS A 370 16.95 2.18 -3.40
CA HIS A 370 17.86 2.91 -4.25
C HIS A 370 17.70 2.44 -5.70
N ALA A 371 17.84 3.36 -6.64
CA ALA A 371 17.75 3.04 -8.05
C ALA A 371 18.87 3.70 -8.85
N LYS A 372 19.27 3.01 -9.93
CA LYS A 372 20.25 3.49 -10.89
C LYS A 372 19.78 3.19 -12.30
N LYS A 373 19.69 4.23 -13.13
CA LYS A 373 19.38 4.08 -14.55
C LYS A 373 20.57 3.43 -15.26
N MET A 374 20.34 2.27 -15.87
CA MET A 374 21.37 1.52 -16.59
C MET A 374 21.33 1.81 -18.09
N THR A 375 20.12 1.82 -18.66
CA THR A 375 19.85 2.25 -20.04
C THR A 375 18.52 3.02 -20.08
N LYS A 376 17.97 3.27 -21.27
CA LYS A 376 16.71 4.03 -21.41
C LYS A 376 15.58 3.45 -20.57
N ASP A 377 15.40 2.12 -20.60
CA ASP A 377 14.27 1.42 -20.00
C ASP A 377 14.71 0.38 -18.95
N VAL A 378 16.01 0.24 -18.69
CA VAL A 378 16.54 -0.71 -17.70
C VAL A 378 17.06 0.04 -16.49
N TRP A 379 16.53 -0.32 -15.33
CA TRP A 379 16.92 0.18 -14.02
C TRP A 379 17.51 -0.93 -13.19
N GLU A 380 18.55 -0.62 -12.42
CA GLU A 380 19.01 -1.44 -11.32
C GLU A 380 18.39 -0.91 -10.03
N ILE A 381 17.71 -1.79 -9.28
CA ILE A 381 17.04 -1.46 -8.04
C ILE A 381 17.70 -2.25 -6.92
N GLN A 382 17.99 -1.56 -5.81
CA GLN A 382 18.52 -2.13 -4.58
C GLN A 382 17.61 -1.75 -3.42
N ALA A 383 17.20 -2.72 -2.64
CA ALA A 383 16.41 -2.52 -1.43
C ALA A 383 17.08 -3.17 -0.23
N PHE A 384 16.90 -2.56 0.94
CA PHE A 384 17.32 -3.09 2.23
C PHE A 384 16.10 -3.29 3.13
N TYR A 385 16.10 -4.38 3.88
CA TYR A 385 15.10 -4.65 4.90
C TYR A 385 15.70 -5.53 5.99
N GLN A 386 15.76 -5.02 7.22
CA GLN A 386 16.41 -5.70 8.34
C GLN A 386 17.83 -6.16 7.95
N HIS A 387 18.16 -7.42 8.17
CA HIS A 387 19.40 -8.08 7.79
C HIS A 387 19.41 -8.60 6.35
N TYR A 388 18.46 -8.21 5.48
CA TYR A 388 18.40 -8.62 4.07
C TYR A 388 18.58 -7.45 3.09
N THR A 389 19.11 -7.77 1.91
CA THR A 389 19.12 -6.88 0.74
C THR A 389 18.69 -7.64 -0.51
N LEU A 390 17.95 -6.96 -1.37
CA LEU A 390 17.59 -7.40 -2.72
C LEU A 390 18.22 -6.45 -3.72
N ARG A 391 18.89 -6.98 -4.75
CA ARG A 391 19.33 -6.25 -5.93
C ARG A 391 18.83 -6.97 -7.18
N PHE A 392 18.25 -6.23 -8.12
CA PHE A 392 17.78 -6.77 -9.39
C PHE A 392 17.80 -5.70 -10.48
N ARG A 393 17.67 -6.14 -11.74
CA ARG A 393 17.42 -5.27 -12.88
C ARG A 393 15.99 -5.41 -13.34
N TRP A 394 15.36 -4.29 -13.66
CA TRP A 394 14.01 -4.25 -14.21
C TRP A 394 13.99 -3.47 -15.52
N ASN A 395 13.50 -4.12 -16.57
CA ASN A 395 13.16 -3.46 -17.82
C ASN A 395 11.71 -2.95 -17.74
N VAL A 396 11.54 -1.65 -17.49
CA VAL A 396 10.21 -1.06 -17.25
C VAL A 396 9.30 -1.05 -18.47
N ALA A 397 9.85 -1.32 -19.67
CA ALA A 397 9.09 -1.39 -20.92
C ALA A 397 8.60 -2.81 -21.24
N THR A 398 9.37 -3.84 -20.85
CA THR A 398 9.05 -5.25 -21.13
C THR A 398 8.62 -6.04 -19.91
N ASP A 399 8.71 -5.45 -18.72
CA ASP A 399 8.46 -6.07 -17.41
C ASP A 399 9.46 -7.15 -17.00
N GLU A 400 10.52 -7.34 -17.78
CA GLU A 400 11.57 -8.33 -17.50
C GLU A 400 12.34 -7.97 -16.23
N ILE A 401 12.47 -8.95 -15.35
CA ILE A 401 13.27 -8.92 -14.12
C ILE A 401 14.46 -9.87 -14.28
N SER A 402 15.66 -9.35 -14.07
CA SER A 402 16.91 -10.11 -14.22
C SER A 402 17.92 -9.79 -13.12
N ASP A 403 19.01 -10.55 -13.08
CA ASP A 403 20.14 -10.35 -12.14
C ASP A 403 19.72 -10.29 -10.66
N ILE A 404 18.69 -11.06 -10.29
CA ILE A 404 18.14 -11.11 -8.93
C ILE A 404 19.18 -11.70 -7.97
N ASN A 405 19.57 -10.92 -6.98
CA ASN A 405 20.53 -11.26 -5.96
C ASN A 405 19.97 -10.87 -4.59
N ILE A 406 19.76 -11.86 -3.72
CA ILE A 406 19.30 -11.65 -2.35
C ILE A 406 20.41 -12.08 -1.41
N ARG A 407 20.80 -11.17 -0.51
CA ARG A 407 21.87 -11.38 0.46
C ARG A 407 21.44 -11.01 1.87
N THR A 408 22.17 -11.53 2.85
CA THR A 408 22.01 -11.22 4.26
C THR A 408 23.32 -10.76 4.91
N SER A 409 23.21 -9.97 5.97
CA SER A 409 24.30 -9.64 6.89
C SER A 409 24.56 -10.74 7.92
N ASP A 410 23.62 -11.65 8.14
CA ASP A 410 23.65 -12.60 9.27
C ASP A 410 24.34 -13.91 8.90
N ALA A 411 25.08 -14.47 9.85
CA ALA A 411 25.66 -15.80 9.72
C ALA A 411 24.59 -16.86 10.06
N ASP A 412 23.96 -17.46 9.04
CA ASP A 412 23.00 -18.59 9.11
C ASP A 412 22.51 -18.95 10.52
N THR A 413 21.33 -18.47 10.89
CA THR A 413 20.44 -19.32 11.68
C THR A 413 19.06 -19.19 11.05
N PRO A 414 18.56 -20.22 10.34
CA PRO A 414 17.16 -20.24 9.98
C PRO A 414 16.35 -20.21 11.29
N PRO A 415 15.27 -19.41 11.41
CA PRO A 415 14.39 -19.56 12.55
C PRO A 415 13.91 -21.00 12.63
N GLU A 416 13.94 -21.57 13.84
CA GLU A 416 13.26 -22.83 14.12
C GLU A 416 11.81 -22.72 13.61
N LYS A 417 11.36 -23.79 12.92
CA LYS A 417 10.03 -23.94 12.33
C LYS A 417 8.97 -23.14 13.11
N THR A 418 8.54 -22.02 12.54
CA THR A 418 7.44 -21.22 13.06
C THR A 418 6.17 -22.09 13.03
N TYR A 419 5.52 -22.16 14.18
CA TYR A 419 4.24 -22.83 14.36
C TYR A 419 3.17 -22.18 13.47
N ASP A 420 2.32 -23.00 12.84
CA ASP A 420 1.04 -22.57 12.28
C ASP A 420 0.18 -21.98 13.42
N ILE A 421 0.22 -20.66 13.60
CA ILE A 421 -0.76 -19.96 14.43
C ILE A 421 -2.01 -19.82 13.55
N MET A 422 -2.82 -20.89 13.53
CA MET A 422 -4.23 -20.76 13.19
C MET A 422 -4.82 -19.73 14.15
N VAL A 423 -5.28 -18.60 13.61
CA VAL A 423 -6.17 -17.67 14.30
C VAL A 423 -7.31 -18.50 14.88
N LYS A 424 -7.31 -18.72 16.19
CA LYS A 424 -8.43 -19.37 16.86
C LYS A 424 -9.61 -18.42 16.69
N PRO A 425 -10.72 -18.85 16.06
CA PRO A 425 -11.93 -18.05 16.08
C PRO A 425 -12.34 -17.82 17.54
N ALA A 426 -12.75 -16.58 17.84
CA ALA A 426 -13.30 -16.24 19.14
C ALA A 426 -14.45 -17.21 19.48
N PRO A 427 -14.54 -17.71 20.73
CA PRO A 427 -15.62 -18.61 21.10
C PRO A 427 -16.95 -17.86 21.02
N LEU A 428 -17.84 -18.35 20.17
CA LEU A 428 -19.25 -17.95 20.17
C LEU A 428 -19.86 -18.32 21.52
N LYS A 429 -20.30 -17.32 22.29
CA LYS A 429 -21.19 -17.55 23.43
C LYS A 429 -22.61 -17.71 22.88
N HIS A 430 -23.22 -18.84 23.19
CA HIS A 430 -24.61 -19.18 22.90
C HIS A 430 -25.61 -18.31 23.64
#